data_AF-A2FDS8-F1
#
_entry.id   AF-A2FDS8-F1
#
_cell.length_a   1.000
_cell.length_b   1.000
_cell.length_c   1.000
_cell.angle_alpha   90.00
_cell.angle_beta   90.00
_cell.angle_gamma   90.00
#
_symmetry.space_group_name_H-M   'P 1'
#
loop_
_entity.id
_entity.type
_entity.pdbx_description
1 polymer ?
#
loop_
_entity_poly.entity_id
_entity_poly.type
_entity_poly.pdbx_seq_one_letter_code
_entity_poly.pdbx_strand_id
1 'polypeptide(L)'
;MIVYNTKDVWLKPQWDIMQASYYYIHDCQFNDTGDYGGKSCIDFQDGDGSQFIDVYSCIVTYGKGYWGGGIYFKGNFDFNIKKICIYACQCFEYGAIAVLKSSDTSKYNLTYLTSSQCLPKIHPLYMKNFQEFSSSNVSFTPAPLGTYGIVRVESVHAIKKYNYNSFCNNTSSQSIVYFFDMKFSTKATHCNCLYNKAETYSIIIYHQNSIVNDINLHLKNFFIFGNQFYNYYTYEAWNLGKIFVENCSSDNHKASKAVIFVDELVNVTNDSYPIYKYYGTFACDVIQPIDEVSFQTPLETAHQTPFITLAQSPMVNPVIPIPDQIPQKTLVETPFQTFSQTPDVTERISNSVDKSNYYINLSDSPNDSNKLINGKWIIIAASLSAIIIAVIVLSIYIYRKRISKQNESDSEIEMVEETVITSKENISLTIENPLFTTTINGSDDPFKSAFEDSEIDGVFYITEN
;
A
#
# COMPACT_ATOMS: atom_id res chain seq x y z
N MET A 1 14.61 10.68 -14.30
CA MET A 1 13.60 11.62 -13.76
C MET A 1 12.24 11.17 -14.28
N ILE A 2 11.35 10.65 -13.42
CA ILE A 2 10.05 10.09 -13.83
C ILE A 2 8.96 10.76 -12.99
N VAL A 3 8.39 11.85 -13.50
CA VAL A 3 7.09 12.44 -13.10
C VAL A 3 6.51 13.08 -14.35
N TYR A 4 5.32 12.64 -14.78
CA TYR A 4 4.56 13.34 -15.82
C TYR A 4 3.55 14.26 -15.17
N ASN A 5 3.95 15.51 -14.94
CA ASN A 5 2.98 16.59 -14.87
C ASN A 5 2.82 17.15 -16.28
N THR A 6 1.95 16.54 -17.09
CA THR A 6 1.60 17.10 -18.40
C THR A 6 0.14 16.82 -18.70
N LYS A 7 -0.68 17.85 -18.49
CA LYS A 7 -2.08 17.96 -18.91
C LYS A 7 -2.28 17.62 -20.40
N ASP A 8 -1.23 17.70 -21.22
CA ASP A 8 -1.30 17.65 -22.68
C ASP A 8 -0.91 16.33 -23.35
N VAL A 9 -0.48 15.30 -22.63
CA VAL A 9 0.00 14.05 -23.28
C VAL A 9 -1.12 13.02 -23.46
N TRP A 10 -2.37 13.38 -23.17
CA TRP A 10 -3.54 12.49 -23.23
C TRP A 10 -3.77 11.76 -24.55
N LEU A 11 -3.25 12.28 -25.65
CA LEU A 11 -3.49 11.65 -26.94
C LEU A 11 -2.52 10.50 -27.21
N LYS A 12 -1.24 10.55 -26.80
CA LYS A 12 -0.25 9.45 -26.96
C LYS A 12 1.03 9.64 -26.10
N PRO A 13 1.05 9.36 -24.79
CA PRO A 13 2.30 9.25 -24.06
C PRO A 13 2.93 7.90 -24.42
N GLN A 14 3.58 7.79 -25.59
CA GLN A 14 4.48 6.68 -25.86
C GLN A 14 5.80 6.92 -25.12
N TRP A 15 5.73 6.91 -23.80
CA TRP A 15 6.92 6.60 -23.03
C TRP A 15 6.93 5.10 -22.89
N ASP A 16 7.73 4.49 -23.76
CA ASP A 16 7.91 3.06 -23.78
C ASP A 16 8.69 2.66 -22.54
N ILE A 17 7.97 2.31 -21.48
CA ILE A 17 8.51 1.69 -20.28
C ILE A 17 9.27 0.39 -20.59
N MET A 18 9.25 -0.10 -21.83
CA MET A 18 10.10 -1.20 -22.28
C MET A 18 11.55 -0.79 -22.57
N GLN A 19 11.91 0.49 -22.46
CA GLN A 19 13.29 0.94 -22.72
C GLN A 19 14.32 0.44 -21.69
N ALA A 20 13.91 0.14 -20.46
CA ALA A 20 14.80 -0.36 -19.42
C ALA A 20 14.17 -1.53 -18.66
N SER A 21 15.01 -2.48 -18.26
CA SER A 21 14.61 -3.60 -17.41
C SER A 21 14.53 -3.23 -15.92
N TYR A 22 15.09 -2.08 -15.51
CA TYR A 22 15.15 -1.65 -14.12
C TYR A 22 14.85 -0.16 -13.98
N TYR A 23 13.96 0.18 -13.05
CA TYR A 23 13.61 1.55 -12.69
C TYR A 23 13.77 1.76 -11.19
N TYR A 24 14.59 2.74 -10.81
CA TYR A 24 14.84 3.11 -9.42
C TYR A 24 14.24 4.49 -9.13
N ILE A 25 13.34 4.57 -8.16
CA ILE A 25 12.72 5.80 -7.68
C ILE A 25 12.98 5.87 -6.18
N HIS A 26 14.14 6.41 -5.83
CA HIS A 26 14.65 6.41 -4.47
C HIS A 26 14.74 7.84 -3.94
N ASP A 27 14.41 8.01 -2.66
CA ASP A 27 14.62 9.28 -1.92
C ASP A 27 14.00 10.51 -2.62
N CYS A 28 12.84 10.30 -3.27
CA CYS A 28 12.13 11.32 -4.03
C CYS A 28 10.94 11.90 -3.25
N GLN A 29 10.66 13.18 -3.47
CA GLN A 29 9.46 13.85 -2.99
C GLN A 29 8.61 14.34 -4.16
N PHE A 30 7.33 13.99 -4.15
CA PHE A 30 6.34 14.36 -5.16
C PHE A 30 5.28 15.22 -4.48
N ASN A 31 5.27 16.53 -4.75
CA ASN A 31 4.35 17.46 -4.12
C ASN A 31 3.42 18.11 -5.14
N ASP A 32 2.12 17.98 -4.94
CA ASP A 32 1.07 18.50 -5.82
C ASP A 32 1.25 18.07 -7.29
N THR A 33 1.65 16.81 -7.49
CA THR A 33 1.89 16.23 -8.82
C THR A 33 0.71 15.39 -9.30
N GLY A 34 0.71 15.07 -10.61
CA GLY A 34 -0.35 14.31 -11.28
C GLY A 34 -1.56 15.17 -11.64
N ASP A 35 -2.58 14.56 -12.24
CA ASP A 35 -3.77 15.27 -12.73
C ASP A 35 -5.02 14.37 -12.70
N TYR A 36 -6.19 14.94 -12.39
CA TYR A 36 -7.45 14.19 -12.27
C TYR A 36 -7.90 13.60 -13.58
N GLY A 37 -7.76 14.36 -14.66
CA GLY A 37 -7.90 13.82 -15.98
C GLY A 37 -6.53 13.41 -16.45
N GLY A 38 -5.68 12.76 -15.64
CA GLY A 38 -4.24 12.56 -15.83
C GLY A 38 -3.67 11.24 -15.29
N LYS A 39 -2.35 11.10 -15.43
CA LYS A 39 -1.56 10.07 -14.74
C LYS A 39 -1.43 10.39 -13.25
N SER A 40 -1.10 9.36 -12.48
CA SER A 40 -0.81 9.42 -11.04
C SER A 40 0.57 10.03 -10.80
N CYS A 41 0.92 10.32 -9.53
CA CYS A 41 2.25 10.87 -9.21
C CYS A 41 3.38 9.90 -9.63
N ILE A 42 3.21 8.62 -9.29
CA ILE A 42 4.08 7.54 -9.77
C ILE A 42 3.21 6.57 -10.56
N ASP A 43 3.43 6.50 -11.88
CA ASP A 43 2.52 5.83 -12.80
C ASP A 43 3.28 4.95 -13.80
N PHE A 44 3.09 3.63 -13.72
CA PHE A 44 3.66 2.64 -14.62
C PHE A 44 2.57 1.75 -15.18
N GLN A 45 2.50 1.65 -16.50
CA GLN A 45 1.46 0.90 -17.21
C GLN A 45 2.05 0.02 -18.30
N ASP A 46 1.35 -1.06 -18.61
CA ASP A 46 1.59 -1.92 -19.78
C ASP A 46 2.92 -2.69 -19.76
N GLY A 47 3.40 -3.07 -18.56
CA GLY A 47 4.57 -3.93 -18.40
C GLY A 47 4.38 -5.31 -19.02
N ASP A 48 5.46 -5.87 -19.55
CA ASP A 48 5.47 -7.18 -20.21
C ASP A 48 6.05 -8.30 -19.31
N GLY A 49 6.59 -7.93 -18.15
CA GLY A 49 7.20 -8.81 -17.15
C GLY A 49 8.72 -8.81 -17.19
N SER A 50 9.34 -8.08 -18.12
CA SER A 50 10.80 -7.93 -18.18
C SER A 50 11.32 -6.77 -17.32
N GLN A 51 10.43 -5.93 -16.79
CA GLN A 51 10.78 -4.76 -15.98
C GLN A 51 10.63 -5.02 -14.48
N PHE A 52 11.60 -4.51 -13.73
CA PHE A 52 11.56 -4.41 -12.27
C PHE A 52 11.53 -2.94 -11.83
N ILE A 53 10.60 -2.59 -10.94
CA ILE A 53 10.43 -1.22 -10.42
C ILE A 53 10.68 -1.21 -8.92
N ASP A 54 11.64 -0.41 -8.46
CA ASP A 54 11.96 -0.25 -7.03
C ASP A 54 11.67 1.18 -6.59
N VAL A 55 10.68 1.33 -5.70
CA VAL A 55 10.31 2.60 -5.08
C VAL A 55 10.71 2.56 -3.62
N TYR A 56 11.66 3.39 -3.24
CA TYR A 56 12.26 3.34 -1.90
C TYR A 56 12.33 4.73 -1.27
N SER A 57 11.87 4.88 -0.02
CA SER A 57 12.09 6.10 0.75
C SER A 57 11.49 7.35 0.08
N CYS A 58 10.28 7.24 -0.45
CA CYS A 58 9.61 8.31 -1.20
C CYS A 58 8.46 8.95 -0.41
N ILE A 59 8.16 10.21 -0.72
CA ILE A 59 7.05 10.95 -0.14
C ILE A 59 6.17 11.49 -1.26
N VAL A 60 4.86 11.26 -1.20
CA VAL A 60 3.86 11.83 -2.10
C VAL A 60 2.88 12.67 -1.29
N THR A 61 2.79 13.96 -1.56
CA THR A 61 1.87 14.90 -0.90
C THR A 61 0.97 15.57 -1.92
N TYR A 62 -0.34 15.64 -1.62
CA TYR A 62 -1.34 16.28 -2.48
C TYR A 62 -1.39 15.74 -3.91
N GLY A 63 -1.01 14.47 -4.08
CA GLY A 63 -1.01 13.80 -5.37
C GLY A 63 -2.39 13.67 -5.98
N LYS A 64 -2.48 13.82 -7.30
CA LYS A 64 -3.72 13.70 -8.09
C LYS A 64 -3.56 12.61 -9.15
N GLY A 65 -4.66 11.98 -9.52
CA GLY A 65 -4.67 11.05 -10.65
C GLY A 65 -6.06 10.61 -11.04
N TYR A 66 -6.23 10.16 -12.28
CA TYR A 66 -7.50 9.55 -12.70
C TYR A 66 -7.69 8.20 -12.01
N TRP A 67 -6.67 7.33 -12.08
CA TRP A 67 -6.73 5.97 -11.53
C TRP A 67 -6.00 5.81 -10.18
N GLY A 68 -4.99 6.63 -9.86
CA GLY A 68 -4.24 6.55 -8.60
C GLY A 68 -3.85 7.93 -8.11
N GLY A 69 -4.14 8.31 -6.86
CA GLY A 69 -3.68 9.61 -6.35
C GLY A 69 -2.18 9.63 -6.13
N GLY A 70 -1.68 8.67 -5.33
CA GLY A 70 -0.26 8.47 -5.09
C GLY A 70 0.40 7.61 -6.18
N ILE A 71 0.08 6.31 -6.19
CA ILE A 71 0.71 5.33 -7.09
C ILE A 71 -0.33 4.62 -7.96
N TYR A 72 -0.01 4.43 -9.24
CA TYR A 72 -0.77 3.56 -10.14
C TYR A 72 0.14 2.67 -10.96
N PHE A 73 0.18 1.39 -10.60
CA PHE A 73 0.89 0.36 -11.37
C PHE A 73 -0.13 -0.61 -11.99
N LYS A 74 -0.10 -0.77 -13.31
CA LYS A 74 -0.97 -1.70 -14.04
C LYS A 74 -0.22 -2.39 -15.17
N GLY A 75 0.04 -3.68 -15.06
CA GLY A 75 0.72 -4.45 -16.11
C GLY A 75 1.44 -5.66 -15.54
N ASN A 76 2.24 -6.34 -16.35
CA ASN A 76 3.12 -7.40 -15.87
C ASN A 76 4.44 -6.76 -15.40
N PHE A 77 4.59 -6.57 -14.09
CA PHE A 77 5.77 -5.95 -13.48
C PHE A 77 6.10 -6.66 -12.19
N ASP A 78 7.37 -6.92 -11.95
CA ASP A 78 7.84 -7.13 -10.59
C ASP A 78 8.14 -5.76 -9.97
N PHE A 79 7.71 -5.53 -8.74
CA PHE A 79 8.03 -4.29 -8.06
C PHE A 79 8.23 -4.44 -6.57
N ASN A 80 9.01 -3.53 -6.01
CA ASN A 80 9.27 -3.45 -4.59
C ASN A 80 9.02 -2.02 -4.15
N ILE A 81 8.03 -1.82 -3.29
CA ILE A 81 7.67 -0.52 -2.74
C ILE A 81 7.96 -0.57 -1.25
N LYS A 82 8.91 0.24 -0.80
CA LYS A 82 9.38 0.21 0.58
C LYS A 82 9.58 1.62 1.14
N LYS A 83 9.15 1.82 2.38
CA LYS A 83 9.30 3.10 3.12
C LYS A 83 8.71 4.26 2.31
N ILE A 84 7.41 4.22 2.06
CA ILE A 84 6.73 5.27 1.30
C ILE A 84 5.71 5.97 2.16
N CYS A 85 5.63 7.30 2.07
CA CYS A 85 4.53 8.07 2.61
C CYS A 85 3.63 8.65 1.52
N ILE A 86 2.31 8.52 1.67
CA ILE A 86 1.30 9.07 0.75
C ILE A 86 0.27 9.85 1.55
N TYR A 87 0.25 11.17 1.38
CA TYR A 87 -0.53 12.08 2.22
C TYR A 87 -1.44 12.98 1.39
N ALA A 88 -2.68 13.15 1.85
CA ALA A 88 -3.66 14.06 1.26
C ALA A 88 -3.85 13.92 -0.26
N CYS A 89 -3.62 12.71 -0.79
CA CYS A 89 -3.76 12.43 -2.21
C CYS A 89 -5.24 12.24 -2.58
N GLN A 90 -5.58 12.53 -3.84
CA GLN A 90 -6.93 12.48 -4.35
C GLN A 90 -6.94 11.75 -5.69
N CYS A 91 -8.05 11.08 -6.00
CA CYS A 91 -8.22 10.46 -7.31
C CYS A 91 -9.64 10.65 -7.84
N PHE A 92 -9.80 10.60 -9.16
CA PHE A 92 -11.09 10.81 -9.80
C PHE A 92 -11.95 9.54 -9.86
N GLU A 93 -11.39 8.38 -10.21
CA GLU A 93 -12.17 7.13 -10.35
C GLU A 93 -11.88 6.08 -9.27
N TYR A 94 -10.62 5.89 -8.89
CA TYR A 94 -10.21 4.67 -8.18
C TYR A 94 -9.54 4.96 -6.83
N GLY A 95 -8.26 4.61 -6.66
CA GLY A 95 -7.62 4.57 -5.34
C GLY A 95 -6.73 5.78 -5.09
N ALA A 96 -7.05 6.58 -4.07
CA ALA A 96 -6.26 7.77 -3.77
C ALA A 96 -4.86 7.45 -3.19
N ILE A 97 -4.68 6.29 -2.53
CA ILE A 97 -3.38 5.89 -1.99
C ILE A 97 -2.57 5.21 -3.11
N ALA A 98 -2.99 4.01 -3.48
CA ALA A 98 -2.31 3.25 -4.52
C ALA A 98 -3.23 2.22 -5.16
N VAL A 99 -2.99 1.96 -6.45
CA VAL A 99 -3.60 0.88 -7.21
C VAL A 99 -2.48 0.05 -7.82
N LEU A 100 -2.30 -1.16 -7.29
CA LEU A 100 -1.21 -2.06 -7.64
C LEU A 100 -1.82 -3.30 -8.30
N LYS A 101 -1.82 -3.32 -9.63
CA LYS A 101 -2.41 -4.36 -10.49
C LYS A 101 -1.32 -5.05 -11.30
N SER A 102 -0.72 -6.09 -10.72
CA SER A 102 0.26 -6.90 -11.43
C SER A 102 -0.38 -8.11 -12.12
N SER A 103 0.35 -8.77 -13.01
CA SER A 103 -0.07 -10.05 -13.60
C SER A 103 -0.03 -11.17 -12.54
N ASP A 104 -0.58 -12.33 -12.88
CA ASP A 104 -0.59 -13.50 -11.99
C ASP A 104 0.82 -14.13 -11.81
N THR A 105 1.76 -13.82 -12.71
CA THR A 105 3.15 -14.27 -12.63
C THR A 105 4.06 -13.28 -11.92
N SER A 106 3.66 -12.02 -11.88
CA SER A 106 4.41 -10.94 -11.22
C SER A 106 4.46 -11.14 -9.71
N LYS A 107 5.51 -10.63 -9.08
CA LYS A 107 5.66 -10.61 -7.63
C LYS A 107 5.96 -9.20 -7.17
N TYR A 108 5.22 -8.75 -6.16
CA TYR A 108 5.59 -7.50 -5.50
C TYR A 108 5.37 -7.48 -4.00
N ASN A 109 6.16 -6.62 -3.39
CA ASN A 109 6.15 -6.34 -1.97
C ASN A 109 5.80 -4.87 -1.75
N LEU A 110 4.85 -4.61 -0.84
CA LEU A 110 4.55 -3.29 -0.31
C LEU A 110 4.83 -3.32 1.19
N THR A 111 5.92 -2.67 1.61
CA THR A 111 6.37 -2.70 3.00
C THR A 111 6.59 -1.28 3.51
N TYR A 112 6.29 -1.02 4.79
CA TYR A 112 6.53 0.30 5.37
C TYR A 112 5.78 1.42 4.61
N LEU A 113 4.55 1.16 4.14
CA LEU A 113 3.67 2.20 3.60
C LEU A 113 3.06 2.96 4.77
N THR A 114 3.04 4.29 4.68
CA THR A 114 2.10 5.09 5.45
C THR A 114 1.22 5.93 4.56
N SER A 115 -0.06 5.98 4.90
CA SER A 115 -0.98 6.89 4.26
C SER A 115 -1.93 7.57 5.23
N SER A 116 -2.28 8.81 4.89
CA SER A 116 -3.22 9.62 5.67
C SER A 116 -4.01 10.58 4.81
N GLN A 117 -5.27 10.84 5.21
CA GLN A 117 -6.14 11.88 4.63
C GLN A 117 -6.34 11.78 3.11
N CYS A 118 -6.19 10.59 2.54
CA CYS A 118 -6.39 10.39 1.11
C CYS A 118 -7.90 10.35 0.81
N LEU A 119 -8.34 11.03 -0.25
CA LEU A 119 -9.77 11.16 -0.61
C LEU A 119 -10.06 10.36 -1.88
N PRO A 120 -10.35 9.05 -1.77
CA PRO A 120 -10.62 8.18 -2.90
C PRO A 120 -12.04 8.33 -3.42
N LYS A 121 -12.22 7.82 -4.64
CA LYS A 121 -13.53 7.57 -5.21
C LYS A 121 -13.92 6.09 -5.11
N ILE A 122 -12.98 5.15 -5.27
CA ILE A 122 -13.23 3.72 -5.13
C ILE A 122 -11.96 2.99 -4.65
N HIS A 123 -12.01 2.31 -3.50
CA HIS A 123 -10.90 1.52 -2.92
C HIS A 123 -9.59 2.31 -2.73
N PRO A 124 -9.41 3.05 -1.62
CA PRO A 124 -8.22 3.88 -1.46
C PRO A 124 -6.88 3.15 -1.66
N LEU A 125 -6.74 1.93 -1.15
CA LEU A 125 -5.62 1.03 -1.44
C LEU A 125 -6.12 -0.27 -2.07
N TYR A 126 -5.78 -0.50 -3.33
CA TYR A 126 -6.07 -1.74 -4.03
C TYR A 126 -4.81 -2.49 -4.43
N MET A 127 -4.72 -3.75 -4.01
CA MET A 127 -3.58 -4.62 -4.27
C MET A 127 -4.05 -5.94 -4.87
N LYS A 128 -3.71 -6.18 -6.13
CA LYS A 128 -3.94 -7.46 -6.80
C LYS A 128 -2.60 -8.14 -7.03
N ASN A 129 -2.51 -9.43 -6.71
CA ASN A 129 -1.34 -10.29 -6.87
C ASN A 129 -0.14 -9.86 -6.02
N PHE A 130 -0.40 -9.37 -4.80
CA PHE A 130 0.66 -9.06 -3.84
C PHE A 130 1.30 -10.35 -3.30
N GLN A 131 2.62 -10.29 -3.07
CA GLN A 131 3.36 -11.31 -2.34
C GLN A 131 3.54 -10.90 -0.87
N GLU A 132 3.88 -9.64 -0.59
CA GLU A 132 4.00 -9.13 0.77
C GLU A 132 3.28 -7.79 0.92
N PHE A 133 2.46 -7.67 1.96
CA PHE A 133 1.97 -6.40 2.49
C PHE A 133 2.23 -6.34 3.99
N SER A 134 3.24 -5.57 4.40
CA SER A 134 3.67 -5.56 5.79
C SER A 134 4.09 -4.21 6.34
N SER A 135 4.06 -4.12 7.67
CA SER A 135 4.56 -2.95 8.42
C SER A 135 3.95 -1.64 7.93
N SER A 136 2.66 -1.62 7.61
CA SER A 136 2.03 -0.49 6.91
C SER A 136 0.89 0.12 7.71
N ASN A 137 0.66 1.43 7.55
CA ASN A 137 -0.39 2.17 8.23
C ASN A 137 -1.28 2.92 7.22
N VAL A 138 -2.60 2.78 7.35
CA VAL A 138 -3.59 3.55 6.59
C VAL A 138 -4.53 4.24 7.57
N SER A 139 -4.57 5.58 7.52
CA SER A 139 -5.30 6.37 8.51
C SER A 139 -6.13 7.50 7.91
N PHE A 140 -7.18 7.92 8.62
CA PHE A 140 -8.03 9.08 8.25
C PHE A 140 -8.49 9.09 6.79
N THR A 141 -8.68 7.92 6.20
CA THR A 141 -9.02 7.77 4.81
C THR A 141 -10.51 7.43 4.72
N PRO A 142 -11.36 8.33 4.22
CA PRO A 142 -12.74 7.99 3.89
C PRO A 142 -12.78 7.14 2.61
N ALA A 143 -13.82 6.33 2.44
CA ALA A 143 -14.11 5.55 1.25
C ALA A 143 -15.62 5.62 0.99
N PRO A 144 -16.04 6.19 -0.15
CA PRO A 144 -17.44 6.48 -0.41
C PRO A 144 -18.24 5.20 -0.69
N LEU A 145 -19.55 5.38 -0.94
CA LEU A 145 -20.48 4.31 -1.29
C LEU A 145 -19.97 3.46 -2.46
N GLY A 146 -20.18 2.14 -2.37
CA GLY A 146 -19.73 1.18 -3.38
C GLY A 146 -18.28 0.71 -3.22
N THR A 147 -17.54 1.24 -2.25
CA THR A 147 -16.17 0.82 -1.97
C THR A 147 -16.14 -0.41 -1.07
N TYR A 148 -15.66 -1.54 -1.59
CA TYR A 148 -15.39 -2.75 -0.80
C TYR A 148 -14.03 -2.67 -0.09
N GLY A 149 -13.90 -1.91 0.99
CA GLY A 149 -12.65 -1.87 1.77
C GLY A 149 -11.86 -0.57 1.63
N ILE A 150 -11.27 -0.11 2.75
CA ILE A 150 -10.16 0.85 2.71
C ILE A 150 -8.96 0.20 2.02
N VAL A 151 -8.69 -1.04 2.42
CA VAL A 151 -7.71 -1.90 1.77
C VAL A 151 -8.43 -3.09 1.17
N ARG A 152 -8.32 -3.25 -0.14
CA ARG A 152 -8.80 -4.42 -0.87
C ARG A 152 -7.61 -5.18 -1.41
N VAL A 153 -7.53 -6.46 -1.05
CA VAL A 153 -6.42 -7.34 -1.43
C VAL A 153 -6.91 -8.58 -2.14
N GLU A 154 -6.17 -8.98 -3.18
CA GLU A 154 -6.36 -10.18 -3.97
C GLU A 154 -4.99 -10.79 -4.24
N SER A 155 -4.84 -12.10 -4.19
CA SER A 155 -3.56 -12.73 -4.52
C SER A 155 -3.71 -14.15 -5.02
N VAL A 156 -3.04 -14.42 -6.14
CA VAL A 156 -2.87 -15.75 -6.71
C VAL A 156 -1.65 -16.49 -6.16
N HIS A 157 -0.87 -15.89 -5.25
CA HIS A 157 0.35 -16.53 -4.76
C HIS A 157 0.07 -17.45 -3.56
N ALA A 158 0.70 -18.63 -3.57
CA ALA A 158 0.63 -19.60 -2.47
C ALA A 158 1.38 -19.09 -1.23
N ILE A 159 2.59 -18.55 -1.44
CA ILE A 159 3.41 -17.95 -0.39
C ILE A 159 3.16 -16.45 -0.43
N LYS A 160 2.51 -15.93 0.62
CA LYS A 160 2.26 -14.52 0.79
C LYS A 160 2.29 -14.13 2.25
N LYS A 161 2.63 -12.88 2.52
CA LYS A 161 2.81 -12.33 3.86
C LYS A 161 1.93 -11.10 4.03
N TYR A 162 1.01 -11.17 4.99
CA TYR A 162 0.18 -10.04 5.40
C TYR A 162 0.36 -9.87 6.90
N ASN A 163 1.19 -8.93 7.34
CA ASN A 163 1.45 -8.78 8.76
C ASN A 163 1.84 -7.37 9.19
N TYR A 164 1.65 -7.06 10.47
CA TYR A 164 2.11 -5.79 11.03
C TYR A 164 1.45 -4.56 10.37
N ASN A 165 0.16 -4.66 10.02
CA ASN A 165 -0.58 -3.57 9.36
C ASN A 165 -1.56 -2.90 10.33
N SER A 166 -1.71 -1.58 10.25
CA SER A 166 -2.59 -0.79 11.09
C SER A 166 -3.58 0.03 10.25
N PHE A 167 -4.85 -0.02 10.63
CA PHE A 167 -5.94 0.74 10.02
C PHE A 167 -6.63 1.57 11.10
N CYS A 168 -6.47 2.90 11.05
CA CYS A 168 -6.91 3.78 12.14
C CYS A 168 -7.78 4.95 11.65
N ASN A 169 -8.92 5.22 12.31
CA ASN A 169 -9.78 6.38 12.00
C ASN A 169 -10.24 6.45 10.52
N ASN A 170 -10.39 5.31 9.86
CA ASN A 170 -10.90 5.27 8.49
C ASN A 170 -12.42 5.17 8.48
N THR A 171 -13.05 5.62 7.40
CA THR A 171 -14.50 5.42 7.19
C THR A 171 -14.72 4.75 5.86
N SER A 172 -15.49 3.68 5.80
CA SER A 172 -15.79 2.98 4.57
C SER A 172 -17.25 2.57 4.52
N SER A 173 -17.85 2.70 3.34
CA SER A 173 -19.24 2.30 3.15
C SER A 173 -19.46 0.81 3.38
N GLN A 174 -18.47 -0.05 3.11
CA GLN A 174 -18.64 -1.51 3.22
C GLN A 174 -17.78 -2.12 4.32
N SER A 175 -16.45 -2.04 4.18
CA SER A 175 -15.52 -2.64 5.13
C SER A 175 -14.20 -1.89 5.25
N ILE A 176 -13.38 -2.24 6.24
CA ILE A 176 -12.04 -1.66 6.41
C ILE A 176 -11.01 -2.50 5.65
N VAL A 177 -10.98 -3.80 5.92
CA VAL A 177 -10.08 -4.74 5.25
C VAL A 177 -10.90 -5.74 4.47
N TYR A 178 -10.63 -5.87 3.17
CA TYR A 178 -11.33 -6.77 2.29
C TYR A 178 -10.39 -7.73 1.56
N PHE A 179 -10.45 -9.00 1.94
CA PHE A 179 -9.76 -10.09 1.26
C PHE A 179 -10.70 -10.68 0.20
N PHE A 180 -10.36 -10.52 -1.07
CA PHE A 180 -11.20 -10.92 -2.19
C PHE A 180 -10.51 -11.95 -3.10
N ASP A 181 -11.22 -13.03 -3.41
CA ASP A 181 -10.85 -14.09 -4.36
C ASP A 181 -9.40 -14.59 -4.23
N MET A 182 -8.96 -14.85 -3.00
CA MET A 182 -7.62 -15.38 -2.71
C MET A 182 -7.52 -16.81 -3.27
N LYS A 183 -6.51 -17.13 -4.09
CA LYS A 183 -6.39 -18.49 -4.67
C LYS A 183 -5.83 -19.55 -3.73
N PHE A 184 -5.26 -19.11 -2.61
CA PHE A 184 -4.67 -19.96 -1.59
C PHE A 184 -4.99 -19.43 -0.21
N SER A 185 -5.04 -20.32 0.78
CA SER A 185 -5.25 -19.94 2.18
C SER A 185 -4.29 -18.83 2.59
N THR A 186 -4.82 -17.86 3.32
CA THR A 186 -4.13 -16.62 3.65
C THR A 186 -3.95 -16.54 5.15
N LYS A 187 -2.74 -16.23 5.60
CA LYS A 187 -2.48 -15.92 7.01
C LYS A 187 -2.20 -14.44 7.15
N ALA A 188 -3.08 -13.74 7.86
CA ALA A 188 -2.87 -12.36 8.27
C ALA A 188 -2.49 -12.35 9.76
N THR A 189 -1.43 -11.64 10.15
CA THR A 189 -0.97 -11.66 11.56
C THR A 189 -0.63 -10.28 12.10
N HIS A 190 -0.83 -10.07 13.41
CA HIS A 190 -0.32 -8.89 14.11
C HIS A 190 -0.82 -7.57 13.51
N CYS A 191 -2.12 -7.45 13.23
CA CYS A 191 -2.70 -6.26 12.60
C CYS A 191 -3.67 -5.54 13.54
N ASN A 192 -3.83 -4.23 13.35
CA ASN A 192 -4.72 -3.40 14.16
C ASN A 192 -5.83 -2.80 13.30
N CYS A 193 -7.06 -2.82 13.80
CA CYS A 193 -8.19 -2.05 13.26
C CYS A 193 -8.74 -1.17 14.39
N LEU A 194 -8.42 0.12 14.36
CA LEU A 194 -8.70 1.06 15.46
C LEU A 194 -9.64 2.16 15.02
N TYR A 195 -10.71 2.40 15.78
CA TYR A 195 -11.56 3.58 15.63
C TYR A 195 -12.11 3.80 14.21
N ASN A 196 -12.29 2.73 13.44
CA ASN A 196 -12.79 2.85 12.08
C ASN A 196 -14.32 2.81 12.06
N LYS A 197 -14.93 3.32 10.99
CA LYS A 197 -16.36 3.25 10.74
C LYS A 197 -16.63 2.45 9.46
N ALA A 198 -17.35 1.33 9.58
CA ALA A 198 -17.85 0.54 8.45
C ALA A 198 -19.37 0.62 8.38
N GLU A 199 -19.94 1.23 7.34
CA GLU A 199 -21.36 1.60 7.35
C GLU A 199 -22.29 0.43 7.06
N THR A 200 -21.96 -0.41 6.07
CA THR A 200 -22.90 -1.41 5.53
C THR A 200 -22.61 -2.82 6.03
N TYR A 201 -21.36 -3.28 6.12
CA TYR A 201 -21.06 -4.69 6.37
C TYR A 201 -20.23 -4.88 7.65
N SER A 202 -18.91 -5.08 7.52
CA SER A 202 -18.06 -5.50 8.63
C SER A 202 -16.70 -4.83 8.62
N ILE A 203 -15.94 -4.94 9.72
CA ILE A 203 -14.56 -4.44 9.76
C ILE A 203 -13.66 -5.26 8.84
N ILE A 204 -13.77 -6.58 8.88
CA ILE A 204 -13.00 -7.51 8.06
C ILE A 204 -13.94 -8.41 7.26
N ILE A 205 -13.85 -8.35 5.93
CA ILE A 205 -14.55 -9.26 5.03
C ILE A 205 -13.57 -10.22 4.35
N TYR A 206 -13.95 -11.49 4.27
CA TYR A 206 -13.35 -12.47 3.37
C TYR A 206 -14.38 -12.98 2.38
N HIS A 207 -14.16 -12.72 1.08
CA HIS A 207 -15.08 -13.11 0.02
C HIS A 207 -14.38 -13.99 -1.00
N GLN A 208 -14.85 -15.23 -1.11
CA GLN A 208 -14.31 -16.23 -2.04
C GLN A 208 -15.32 -16.62 -3.12
N ASN A 209 -15.02 -16.30 -4.38
CA ASN A 209 -15.85 -16.67 -5.54
C ASN A 209 -15.49 -18.04 -6.12
N SER A 210 -14.26 -18.51 -5.88
CA SER A 210 -13.81 -19.80 -6.38
C SER A 210 -14.44 -20.96 -5.61
N ILE A 211 -14.87 -22.00 -6.35
CA ILE A 211 -15.43 -23.27 -5.81
C ILE A 211 -14.32 -24.19 -5.26
N VAL A 212 -13.07 -23.73 -5.22
CA VAL A 212 -11.99 -24.52 -4.61
C VAL A 212 -12.26 -24.63 -3.11
N ASN A 213 -12.69 -25.83 -2.71
CA ASN A 213 -12.92 -26.17 -1.32
C ASN A 213 -11.62 -25.96 -0.52
N ASP A 214 -11.77 -25.45 0.71
CA ASP A 214 -10.71 -25.30 1.73
C ASP A 214 -9.74 -24.10 1.61
N ILE A 215 -10.08 -23.07 0.84
CA ILE A 215 -9.34 -21.80 0.89
C ILE A 215 -9.85 -20.94 2.05
N ASN A 216 -9.02 -20.80 3.08
CA ASN A 216 -9.40 -20.15 4.33
C ASN A 216 -8.54 -18.91 4.62
N LEU A 217 -9.12 -17.94 5.35
CA LEU A 217 -8.40 -16.82 5.93
C LEU A 217 -8.11 -17.09 7.41
N HIS A 218 -6.85 -17.07 7.81
CA HIS A 218 -6.42 -17.19 9.21
C HIS A 218 -6.00 -15.81 9.72
N LEU A 219 -6.76 -15.26 10.64
CA LEU A 219 -6.46 -14.03 11.37
C LEU A 219 -5.81 -14.40 12.69
N LYS A 220 -4.59 -13.93 12.94
CA LYS A 220 -3.85 -14.21 14.18
C LYS A 220 -3.33 -12.94 14.85
N ASN A 221 -3.49 -12.81 16.16
CA ASN A 221 -2.96 -11.66 16.91
C ASN A 221 -3.48 -10.30 16.39
N PHE A 222 -4.75 -10.23 16.00
CA PHE A 222 -5.37 -8.95 15.63
C PHE A 222 -5.81 -8.19 16.88
N PHE A 223 -5.72 -6.86 16.85
CA PHE A 223 -6.32 -5.98 17.84
C PHE A 223 -7.37 -5.08 17.16
N ILE A 224 -8.63 -5.27 17.52
CA ILE A 224 -9.78 -4.60 16.90
C ILE A 224 -10.51 -3.81 18.00
N PHE A 225 -10.47 -2.48 17.95
CA PHE A 225 -11.01 -1.67 19.05
C PHE A 225 -11.62 -0.35 18.57
N GLY A 226 -12.71 0.06 19.22
CA GLY A 226 -13.38 1.33 19.00
C GLY A 226 -14.06 1.46 17.64
N ASN A 227 -14.23 0.35 16.91
CA ASN A 227 -14.79 0.40 15.57
C ASN A 227 -16.31 0.51 15.61
N GLN A 228 -16.86 1.37 14.76
CA GLN A 228 -18.29 1.56 14.59
C GLN A 228 -18.77 0.80 13.36
N PHE A 229 -19.81 -0.01 13.51
CA PHE A 229 -20.46 -0.65 12.39
C PHE A 229 -21.95 -0.84 12.66
N TYR A 230 -22.78 -0.58 11.65
CA TYR A 230 -24.20 -0.34 11.88
C TYR A 230 -25.01 -1.63 12.08
N ASN A 231 -24.75 -2.69 11.29
CA ASN A 231 -25.73 -3.78 11.18
C ASN A 231 -25.23 -5.23 11.26
N TYR A 232 -23.96 -5.55 11.00
CA TYR A 232 -23.60 -6.96 10.79
C TYR A 232 -22.57 -7.47 11.78
N TYR A 233 -21.29 -7.39 11.43
CA TYR A 233 -20.27 -8.22 12.07
C TYR A 233 -18.95 -7.47 12.20
N THR A 234 -18.11 -7.89 13.13
CA THR A 234 -16.68 -7.58 13.12
C THR A 234 -16.00 -8.37 12.02
N TYR A 235 -16.37 -9.65 11.89
CA TYR A 235 -15.83 -10.60 10.93
C TYR A 235 -16.93 -11.15 10.02
N GLU A 236 -16.75 -11.04 8.71
CA GLU A 236 -17.75 -11.53 7.78
C GLU A 236 -17.11 -12.35 6.65
N ALA A 237 -17.54 -13.61 6.56
CA ALA A 237 -17.21 -14.48 5.45
C ALA A 237 -18.38 -14.55 4.46
N TRP A 238 -18.10 -14.35 3.17
CA TRP A 238 -19.05 -14.44 2.06
C TRP A 238 -18.79 -15.65 1.18
N ASN A 239 -19.86 -16.15 0.57
CA ASN A 239 -19.87 -17.32 -0.31
C ASN A 239 -19.24 -18.55 0.35
N LEU A 240 -18.14 -19.05 -0.21
CA LEU A 240 -17.44 -20.26 0.25
C LEU A 240 -16.27 -19.94 1.20
N GLY A 241 -16.06 -18.66 1.52
CA GLY A 241 -14.99 -18.25 2.41
C GLY A 241 -15.20 -18.76 3.84
N LYS A 242 -14.11 -19.12 4.51
CA LYS A 242 -14.06 -19.39 5.95
C LYS A 242 -12.99 -18.54 6.60
N ILE A 243 -13.27 -18.02 7.80
CA ILE A 243 -12.31 -17.24 8.58
C ILE A 243 -11.99 -18.02 9.87
N PHE A 244 -10.71 -18.24 10.15
CA PHE A 244 -10.21 -18.73 11.43
C PHE A 244 -9.64 -17.55 12.21
N VAL A 245 -10.10 -17.34 13.44
CA VAL A 245 -9.69 -16.24 14.30
C VAL A 245 -8.96 -16.82 15.52
N GLU A 246 -7.67 -16.52 15.65
CA GLU A 246 -6.77 -17.09 16.67
C GLU A 246 -6.08 -15.97 17.45
N ASN A 247 -6.13 -16.00 18.78
CA ASN A 247 -5.47 -15.00 19.65
C ASN A 247 -5.78 -13.54 19.26
N CYS A 248 -6.99 -13.25 18.77
CA CYS A 248 -7.40 -11.90 18.39
C CYS A 248 -8.24 -11.27 19.49
N SER A 249 -8.02 -9.99 19.74
CA SER A 249 -8.70 -9.18 20.75
C SER A 249 -9.66 -8.23 20.05
N SER A 250 -10.93 -8.21 20.46
CA SER A 250 -11.94 -7.32 19.89
C SER A 250 -12.87 -6.77 20.96
N ASP A 251 -13.27 -5.51 20.86
CA ASP A 251 -14.33 -4.92 21.71
C ASP A 251 -15.74 -5.39 21.29
N ASN A 252 -15.87 -5.96 20.09
CA ASN A 252 -17.08 -6.59 19.60
C ASN A 252 -16.74 -7.86 18.80
N HIS A 253 -17.39 -8.99 19.10
CA HIS A 253 -17.10 -10.28 18.48
C HIS A 253 -18.23 -10.80 17.57
N LYS A 254 -19.18 -9.96 17.14
CA LYS A 254 -20.19 -10.36 16.16
C LYS A 254 -19.50 -10.93 14.91
N ALA A 255 -19.89 -12.12 14.48
CA ALA A 255 -19.30 -12.80 13.34
C ALA A 255 -20.35 -13.54 12.51
N SER A 256 -20.11 -13.70 11.20
CA SER A 256 -20.97 -14.55 10.36
C SER A 256 -20.76 -16.05 10.64
N LYS A 257 -21.68 -16.91 10.17
CA LYS A 257 -21.67 -18.35 10.48
C LYS A 257 -20.41 -19.12 10.03
N ALA A 258 -19.67 -18.60 9.05
CA ALA A 258 -18.47 -19.24 8.50
C ALA A 258 -17.17 -18.71 9.14
N VAL A 259 -17.28 -18.07 10.32
CA VAL A 259 -16.16 -17.66 11.15
C VAL A 259 -15.99 -18.65 12.31
N ILE A 260 -14.78 -19.17 12.47
CA ILE A 260 -14.39 -20.17 13.46
C ILE A 260 -13.35 -19.54 14.38
N PHE A 261 -13.60 -19.53 15.69
CA PHE A 261 -12.64 -19.08 16.69
C PHE A 261 -11.79 -20.27 17.15
N VAL A 262 -10.47 -20.08 17.20
CA VAL A 262 -9.48 -21.08 17.60
C VAL A 262 -8.73 -20.52 18.81
N ASP A 263 -8.56 -21.33 19.85
CA ASP A 263 -7.85 -20.95 21.09
C ASP A 263 -8.45 -19.68 21.75
N GLU A 264 -9.69 -19.84 22.23
CA GLU A 264 -10.59 -18.78 22.67
C GLU A 264 -10.00 -17.87 23.78
N LEU A 265 -9.41 -16.75 23.37
CA LEU A 265 -9.14 -15.58 24.22
C LEU A 265 -10.01 -14.41 23.70
N VAL A 266 -11.33 -14.66 23.70
CA VAL A 266 -12.39 -13.77 23.23
C VAL A 266 -12.98 -13.06 24.45
N ASN A 267 -12.19 -12.20 25.09
CA ASN A 267 -12.68 -11.23 26.07
C ASN A 267 -11.52 -10.31 26.42
N VAL A 268 -11.54 -9.11 25.86
CA VAL A 268 -10.65 -8.07 26.38
C VAL A 268 -11.45 -6.82 26.67
N THR A 269 -11.50 -6.48 27.95
CA THR A 269 -11.84 -5.15 28.46
C THR A 269 -10.81 -4.14 27.97
N ASN A 270 -11.05 -2.85 28.19
CA ASN A 270 -10.26 -1.71 27.73
C ASN A 270 -8.78 -1.66 28.22
N ASP A 271 -8.23 -2.77 28.71
CA ASP A 271 -6.96 -2.86 29.41
C ASP A 271 -5.82 -3.20 28.46
N SER A 272 -5.02 -2.16 28.17
CA SER A 272 -3.60 -2.20 27.81
C SER A 272 -3.11 -3.36 26.94
N TYR A 273 -3.67 -3.53 25.73
CA TYR A 273 -2.92 -4.25 24.70
C TYR A 273 -1.86 -3.34 24.11
N PRO A 274 -0.68 -3.88 23.74
CA PRO A 274 0.29 -3.12 23.00
C PRO A 274 -0.37 -2.72 21.68
N ILE A 275 -0.77 -1.44 21.57
CA ILE A 275 -0.98 -0.83 20.25
C ILE A 275 0.34 -1.03 19.57
N TYR A 276 0.37 -1.97 18.65
CA TYR A 276 1.59 -2.22 17.94
C TYR A 276 1.84 -1.00 17.05
N LYS A 277 2.77 -0.16 17.51
CA LYS A 277 3.25 1.01 16.79
C LYS A 277 4.17 0.49 15.70
N TYR A 278 3.59 -0.01 14.62
CA TYR A 278 4.38 -0.38 13.46
C TYR A 278 4.82 0.88 12.76
N TYR A 279 5.99 0.80 12.12
CA TYR A 279 6.52 1.83 11.23
C TYR A 279 5.39 2.39 10.36
N GLY A 280 4.94 3.56 10.77
CA GLY A 280 3.71 4.14 10.32
C GLY A 280 3.93 5.59 10.64
N THR A 281 4.40 6.29 9.64
CA THR A 281 4.64 7.71 9.74
C THR A 281 3.31 8.43 9.91
N PHE A 282 2.74 8.47 11.11
CA PHE A 282 1.45 9.13 11.31
C PHE A 282 1.62 10.58 10.85
N ALA A 283 0.88 10.98 9.80
CA ALA A 283 1.10 12.23 9.06
C ALA A 283 2.45 12.38 8.31
N CYS A 284 3.05 11.30 7.80
CA CYS A 284 4.39 11.31 7.19
C CYS A 284 5.57 11.56 8.14
N ASP A 285 5.33 11.65 9.46
CA ASP A 285 6.41 11.73 10.44
C ASP A 285 6.95 10.34 10.79
N VAL A 286 8.23 10.05 10.52
CA VAL A 286 8.85 8.75 10.85
C VAL A 286 8.76 8.46 12.35
N ILE A 287 7.69 7.78 12.78
CA ILE A 287 7.61 7.23 14.13
C ILE A 287 8.37 5.91 14.09
N GLN A 288 9.65 5.98 14.44
CA GLN A 288 10.39 4.78 14.84
C GLN A 288 9.62 4.10 16.00
N PRO A 289 9.54 2.78 15.95
CA PRO A 289 10.34 2.07 16.92
C PRO A 289 11.27 1.17 16.12
N ILE A 290 12.47 1.67 15.84
CA ILE A 290 13.58 0.76 15.96
C ILE A 290 13.59 0.58 17.48
N ASP A 291 13.14 -0.57 17.97
CA ASP A 291 13.95 -1.21 18.99
C ASP A 291 15.32 -1.25 18.32
N GLU A 292 16.12 -0.18 18.52
CA GLU A 292 17.54 -0.24 18.27
C GLU A 292 17.89 -1.46 19.09
N VAL A 293 18.03 -2.59 18.39
CA VAL A 293 18.90 -3.66 18.80
C VAL A 293 20.14 -2.87 19.07
N SER A 294 20.31 -2.49 20.34
CA SER A 294 21.35 -1.59 20.79
C SER A 294 22.54 -2.12 20.08
N PHE A 295 23.11 -1.35 19.14
CA PHE A 295 24.33 -1.77 18.48
C PHE A 295 25.25 -2.01 19.66
N GLN A 296 25.41 -3.28 20.06
CA GLN A 296 26.48 -3.65 20.94
C GLN A 296 27.64 -3.38 20.02
N THR A 297 28.20 -2.17 20.13
CA THR A 297 29.56 -1.90 19.71
C THR A 297 30.31 -3.15 20.11
N PRO A 298 30.88 -3.92 19.16
CA PRO A 298 31.67 -5.08 19.52
C PRO A 298 32.59 -4.57 20.61
N LEU A 299 32.51 -5.18 21.79
CA LEU A 299 33.22 -4.77 23.00
C LEU A 299 34.57 -4.24 22.52
N GLU A 300 34.83 -2.93 22.65
CA GLU A 300 36.15 -2.39 22.38
C GLU A 300 37.05 -3.17 23.33
N THR A 301 37.66 -4.20 22.77
CA THR A 301 38.61 -5.02 23.50
C THR A 301 39.73 -4.04 23.67
N ALA A 302 39.86 -3.48 24.88
CA ALA A 302 40.91 -2.54 25.20
C ALA A 302 42.21 -3.14 24.69
N HIS A 303 42.69 -2.62 23.55
CA HIS A 303 43.97 -2.99 23.02
C HIS A 303 44.95 -2.42 24.05
N GLN A 304 45.33 -3.26 25.02
CA GLN A 304 46.47 -2.97 25.86
C GLN A 304 47.64 -2.82 24.92
N THR A 305 48.05 -1.57 24.71
CA THR A 305 49.33 -1.25 24.12
C THR A 305 50.37 -1.91 25.03
N PRO A 306 51.17 -2.89 24.56
CA PRO A 306 52.25 -3.40 25.36
C PRO A 306 53.19 -2.22 25.65
N PHE A 307 53.42 -1.95 26.93
CA PHE A 307 54.41 -0.97 27.36
C PHE A 307 55.74 -1.28 26.68
N ILE A 308 56.18 -0.39 25.78
CA ILE A 308 57.53 -0.42 25.23
C ILE A 308 58.44 0.00 26.37
N THR A 309 59.06 -0.98 27.03
CA THR A 309 60.14 -0.76 27.98
C THR A 309 61.31 -0.13 27.23
N LEU A 310 61.70 1.10 27.59
CA LEU A 310 62.88 1.78 27.09
C LEU A 310 64.13 0.96 27.44
N ALA A 311 64.67 0.22 26.47
CA ALA A 311 65.99 -0.38 26.58
C ALA A 311 67.04 0.74 26.54
N GLN A 312 67.68 1.00 27.68
CA GLN A 312 68.87 1.86 27.79
C GLN A 312 69.96 1.32 26.85
N SER A 313 70.39 2.15 25.91
CA SER A 313 71.57 1.88 25.08
C SER A 313 72.82 2.38 25.82
N PRO A 314 73.89 1.57 25.94
CA PRO A 314 75.16 2.04 26.44
C PRO A 314 75.89 2.85 25.36
N MET A 315 76.37 4.04 25.73
CA MET A 315 77.28 4.86 24.95
C MET A 315 78.58 4.11 24.66
N VAL A 316 78.95 3.97 23.37
CA VAL A 316 80.36 3.90 22.97
C VAL A 316 80.57 4.67 21.64
N ASN A 317 81.65 5.45 21.68
CA ASN A 317 82.26 6.43 20.77
C ASN A 317 82.24 6.28 19.23
N PRO A 318 82.58 7.37 18.52
CA PRO A 318 82.44 7.51 17.06
C PRO A 318 83.72 7.19 16.29
N VAL A 319 83.61 6.49 15.16
CA VAL A 319 84.65 6.46 14.10
C VAL A 319 84.01 6.33 12.70
N ILE A 320 84.07 7.44 11.94
CA ILE A 320 84.48 7.66 10.53
C ILE A 320 83.93 6.75 9.38
N PRO A 321 83.66 7.29 8.17
CA PRO A 321 82.65 6.80 7.22
C PRO A 321 83.22 6.05 6.01
N ILE A 322 82.42 5.15 5.40
CA ILE A 322 82.60 4.65 4.03
C ILE A 322 81.21 4.37 3.40
N PRO A 323 80.98 4.71 2.11
CA PRO A 323 79.70 4.57 1.43
C PRO A 323 79.50 3.23 0.72
N ASP A 324 78.25 3.03 0.30
CA ASP A 324 77.73 2.09 -0.69
C ASP A 324 77.46 0.61 -0.32
N GLN A 325 76.30 0.20 -0.84
CA GLN A 325 75.82 -1.15 -1.20
C GLN A 325 74.73 -1.78 -0.30
N ILE A 326 73.47 -1.59 -0.74
CA ILE A 326 72.39 -2.56 -1.06
C ILE A 326 72.67 -4.06 -0.69
N PRO A 327 71.69 -5.01 -0.53
CA PRO A 327 70.28 -5.06 -0.05
C PRO A 327 70.02 -6.19 1.02
N GLN A 328 68.73 -6.37 1.35
CA GLN A 328 68.04 -7.59 1.82
C GLN A 328 68.03 -7.93 3.32
N LYS A 329 66.79 -8.06 3.83
CA LYS A 329 66.24 -9.03 4.81
C LYS A 329 65.18 -8.34 5.69
N THR A 330 64.03 -8.89 6.07
CA THR A 330 63.34 -10.17 5.88
C THR A 330 61.87 -9.87 6.23
N LEU A 331 60.88 -10.30 5.44
CA LEU A 331 59.49 -10.31 5.90
C LEU A 331 59.33 -11.45 6.93
N VAL A 332 59.19 -11.09 8.19
CA VAL A 332 58.73 -12.01 9.25
C VAL A 332 57.21 -11.92 9.26
N GLU A 333 56.53 -12.94 8.73
CA GLU A 333 55.10 -13.14 8.93
C GLU A 333 54.87 -13.69 10.34
N THR A 334 54.10 -12.98 11.14
CA THR A 334 53.51 -13.48 12.38
C THR A 334 52.20 -14.20 12.07
N PRO A 335 52.04 -15.50 12.40
CA PRO A 335 50.75 -16.16 12.24
C PRO A 335 49.83 -15.77 13.40
N PHE A 336 48.70 -15.12 13.09
CA PHE A 336 47.59 -15.02 14.04
C PHE A 336 46.84 -16.36 14.08
N GLN A 337 46.84 -17.02 15.23
CA GLN A 337 45.97 -18.16 15.53
C GLN A 337 44.58 -17.65 15.88
N THR A 338 43.61 -17.85 14.99
CA THR A 338 42.20 -17.64 15.28
C THR A 338 41.64 -18.90 15.94
N PHE A 339 41.24 -18.80 17.22
CA PHE A 339 40.49 -19.84 17.91
C PHE A 339 39.09 -19.96 17.30
N SER A 340 38.84 -21.05 16.57
CA SER A 340 37.50 -21.50 16.18
C SER A 340 36.96 -22.40 17.29
N GLN A 341 35.99 -21.93 18.06
CA GLN A 341 35.14 -22.77 18.91
C GLN A 341 33.84 -23.03 18.17
N THR A 342 33.65 -24.27 17.72
CA THR A 342 32.38 -24.81 17.25
C THR A 342 31.51 -25.19 18.45
N PRO A 343 30.21 -24.84 18.48
CA PRO A 343 29.30 -25.36 19.48
C PRO A 343 28.88 -26.80 19.12
N ASP A 344 29.12 -27.69 20.07
CA ASP A 344 28.75 -29.10 20.07
C ASP A 344 27.22 -29.23 20.22
N VAL A 345 26.52 -29.69 19.18
CA VAL A 345 25.08 -29.99 19.25
C VAL A 345 24.91 -31.44 19.68
N THR A 346 24.59 -31.60 20.97
CA THR A 346 24.29 -32.87 21.62
C THR A 346 22.92 -33.41 21.17
N GLU A 347 22.91 -34.60 20.58
CA GLU A 347 21.71 -35.42 20.40
C GLU A 347 21.16 -35.90 21.76
N ARG A 348 19.87 -35.69 22.01
CA ARG A 348 19.10 -36.55 22.92
C ARG A 348 17.73 -36.88 22.34
N ILE A 349 17.66 -38.14 21.91
CA ILE A 349 16.47 -38.96 21.72
C ILE A 349 15.73 -39.12 23.06
N SER A 350 14.39 -39.04 23.05
CA SER A 350 13.49 -39.93 23.82
C SER A 350 11.99 -39.70 23.51
N ASN A 351 11.40 -40.74 22.90
CA ASN A 351 10.11 -41.39 23.24
C ASN A 351 8.79 -40.61 23.01
N SER A 352 8.04 -40.96 21.96
CA SER A 352 7.00 -42.02 21.88
C SER A 352 5.68 -41.64 22.58
N VAL A 353 4.70 -41.17 21.79
CA VAL A 353 3.28 -41.19 22.17
C VAL A 353 2.46 -41.69 20.97
N ASP A 354 1.68 -42.71 21.27
CA ASP A 354 0.80 -43.50 20.42
C ASP A 354 -0.07 -42.69 19.45
N LYS A 355 0.03 -43.05 18.16
CA LYS A 355 -1.06 -42.84 17.20
C LYS A 355 -1.86 -44.13 17.11
N SER A 356 -2.90 -44.23 17.96
CA SER A 356 -3.94 -45.23 17.79
C SER A 356 -4.73 -44.97 16.51
N ASN A 357 -4.75 -45.99 15.67
CA ASN A 357 -5.53 -46.14 14.45
C ASN A 357 -7.01 -45.76 14.65
N TYR A 358 -7.50 -44.81 13.87
CA TYR A 358 -8.93 -44.66 13.60
C TYR A 358 -9.15 -44.72 12.08
N TYR A 359 -9.15 -45.95 11.55
CA TYR A 359 -9.65 -46.24 10.21
C TYR A 359 -11.18 -46.16 10.27
N ILE A 360 -11.75 -45.06 9.79
CA ILE A 360 -13.17 -45.02 9.45
C ILE A 360 -13.31 -45.73 8.11
N ASN A 361 -13.86 -46.95 8.18
CA ASN A 361 -14.45 -47.64 7.04
C ASN A 361 -15.57 -46.75 6.46
N LEU A 362 -15.28 -46.05 5.37
CA LEU A 362 -16.32 -45.45 4.54
C LEU A 362 -16.84 -46.57 3.63
N SER A 363 -17.93 -47.16 4.10
CA SER A 363 -18.75 -48.14 3.42
C SER A 363 -19.13 -47.73 2.00
N ASP A 364 -18.88 -48.66 1.09
CA ASP A 364 -19.37 -48.71 -0.28
C ASP A 364 -20.86 -48.33 -0.37
N SER A 365 -21.15 -47.28 -1.15
CA SER A 365 -22.48 -47.01 -1.66
C SER A 365 -22.41 -47.07 -3.20
N PRO A 366 -23.08 -48.04 -3.84
CA PRO A 366 -23.10 -48.13 -5.29
C PRO A 366 -24.03 -47.04 -5.81
N ASN A 367 -23.47 -45.97 -6.38
CA ASN A 367 -24.28 -44.93 -6.99
C ASN A 367 -24.32 -45.12 -8.51
N ASP A 368 -25.54 -45.43 -8.95
CA ASP A 368 -25.94 -45.73 -10.30
C ASP A 368 -25.49 -44.70 -11.33
N SER A 369 -24.94 -45.22 -12.41
CA SER A 369 -24.66 -44.49 -13.64
C SER A 369 -25.96 -44.07 -14.34
N ASN A 370 -26.53 -42.93 -13.95
CA ASN A 370 -27.59 -42.30 -14.72
C ASN A 370 -27.01 -41.57 -15.94
N LYS A 371 -26.87 -42.33 -17.02
CA LYS A 371 -26.59 -41.86 -18.39
C LYS A 371 -27.79 -41.06 -18.92
N LEU A 372 -27.92 -39.81 -18.47
CA LEU A 372 -28.99 -38.88 -18.86
C LEU A 372 -28.68 -38.22 -20.22
N ILE A 373 -29.25 -38.81 -21.27
CA ILE A 373 -29.77 -38.23 -22.53
C ILE A 373 -29.43 -36.74 -22.77
N ASN A 374 -28.28 -36.50 -23.44
CA ASN A 374 -27.76 -35.18 -23.84
C ASN A 374 -28.56 -34.43 -24.94
N GLY A 375 -29.77 -34.86 -25.30
CA GLY A 375 -30.54 -34.29 -26.41
C GLY A 375 -31.44 -33.09 -26.06
N LYS A 376 -31.86 -32.94 -24.81
CA LYS A 376 -32.89 -31.94 -24.44
C LYS A 376 -32.34 -30.54 -24.13
N TRP A 377 -31.08 -30.42 -23.71
CA TRP A 377 -30.48 -29.12 -23.39
C TRP A 377 -30.20 -28.24 -24.62
N ILE A 378 -29.95 -28.85 -25.78
CA ILE A 378 -29.68 -28.12 -27.03
C ILE A 378 -30.93 -27.36 -27.50
N ILE A 379 -32.13 -27.92 -27.30
CA ILE A 379 -33.39 -27.30 -27.71
C ILE A 379 -33.71 -26.08 -26.83
N ILE A 380 -33.42 -26.15 -25.53
CA ILE A 380 -33.61 -25.03 -24.58
C ILE A 380 -32.62 -23.90 -24.84
N ALA A 381 -31.37 -24.23 -25.20
CA ALA A 381 -30.36 -23.23 -25.54
C ALA A 381 -30.70 -22.48 -26.85
N ALA A 382 -31.23 -23.18 -27.85
CA ALA A 382 -31.63 -22.57 -29.12
C ALA A 382 -32.85 -21.64 -28.97
N SER A 383 -33.82 -21.97 -28.12
CA SER A 383 -34.99 -21.11 -27.91
C SER A 383 -34.65 -19.83 -27.14
N LEU A 384 -33.74 -19.89 -26.17
CA LEU A 384 -33.28 -18.69 -25.44
C LEU A 384 -32.53 -17.71 -26.35
N SER A 385 -31.69 -18.21 -27.28
CA SER A 385 -30.91 -17.31 -28.16
C SER A 385 -31.81 -16.53 -29.13
N ALA A 386 -32.88 -17.15 -29.65
CA ALA A 386 -33.85 -16.50 -30.53
C ALA A 386 -34.59 -15.35 -29.82
N ILE A 387 -34.93 -15.51 -28.54
CA ILE A 387 -35.59 -14.46 -27.74
C ILE A 387 -34.65 -13.26 -27.55
N ILE A 388 -33.37 -13.50 -27.26
CA ILE A 388 -32.38 -12.43 -27.08
C ILE A 388 -32.21 -11.63 -28.38
N ILE A 389 -32.12 -12.30 -29.53
CA ILE A 389 -32.01 -11.63 -30.84
C ILE A 389 -33.26 -10.77 -31.11
N ALA A 390 -34.47 -11.26 -30.82
CA ALA A 390 -35.70 -10.49 -30.99
C ALA A 390 -35.74 -9.21 -30.13
N VAL A 391 -35.25 -9.28 -28.88
CA VAL A 391 -35.14 -8.12 -27.98
C VAL A 391 -34.15 -7.09 -28.50
N ILE A 392 -33.01 -7.52 -29.05
CA ILE A 392 -32.00 -6.62 -29.64
C ILE A 392 -32.58 -5.89 -30.86
N VAL A 393 -33.25 -6.62 -31.77
CA VAL A 393 -33.88 -6.03 -32.97
C VAL A 393 -34.99 -5.04 -32.58
N LEU A 394 -35.82 -5.39 -31.59
CA LEU A 394 -36.87 -4.50 -31.08
C LEU A 394 -36.27 -3.22 -30.46
N SER A 395 -35.17 -3.35 -29.72
CA SER A 395 -34.48 -2.21 -29.09
C SER A 395 -33.91 -1.25 -30.14
N ILE A 396 -33.27 -1.77 -31.20
CA ILE A 396 -32.76 -0.98 -32.32
C ILE A 396 -33.91 -0.28 -33.06
N TYR A 397 -35.03 -0.98 -33.28
CA TYR A 397 -36.22 -0.40 -33.92
C TYR A 397 -36.80 0.77 -33.11
N ILE A 398 -36.95 0.62 -31.79
CA ILE A 398 -37.45 1.69 -30.91
C ILE A 398 -36.48 2.88 -30.89
N TYR A 399 -35.18 2.63 -30.84
CA TYR A 399 -34.15 3.68 -30.87
C TYR A 399 -34.21 4.50 -32.15
N ARG A 400 -34.27 3.85 -33.32
CA ARG A 400 -34.41 4.55 -34.62
C ARG A 400 -35.71 5.35 -34.72
N LYS A 401 -36.81 4.81 -34.19
CA LYS A 401 -38.11 5.51 -34.17
C LYS A 401 -38.09 6.78 -33.30
N ARG A 402 -37.29 6.82 -32.23
CA ARG A 402 -37.12 8.03 -31.40
C ARG A 402 -36.33 9.12 -32.11
N ILE A 403 -35.20 8.78 -32.75
CA ILE A 403 -34.38 9.76 -33.47
C ILE A 403 -35.16 10.41 -34.62
N SER A 404 -35.96 9.62 -35.35
CA SER A 404 -36.78 10.17 -36.45
C SER A 404 -37.81 11.21 -36.00
N LYS A 405 -38.26 11.17 -34.74
CA LYS A 405 -39.23 12.16 -34.21
C LYS A 405 -38.56 13.41 -33.67
N GLN A 406 -37.28 13.35 -33.31
CA GLN A 406 -36.57 14.48 -32.70
C GLN A 406 -36.03 15.45 -33.76
N ASN A 407 -35.82 14.99 -34.99
CA ASN A 407 -35.34 15.84 -36.07
C ASN A 407 -36.43 16.72 -36.73
N GLU A 408 -37.70 16.60 -36.32
CA GLU A 408 -38.80 17.42 -36.85
C GLU A 408 -39.20 18.58 -35.93
N SER A 409 -38.63 18.72 -34.73
CA SER A 409 -39.06 19.73 -33.74
C SER A 409 -38.13 20.94 -33.54
N ASP A 410 -36.97 20.98 -34.19
CA ASP A 410 -35.91 21.94 -33.81
C ASP A 410 -35.69 23.10 -34.81
N SER A 411 -36.70 23.47 -35.64
CA SER A 411 -36.52 24.55 -36.64
C SER A 411 -37.17 25.91 -36.32
N GLU A 412 -37.57 26.21 -35.09
CA GLU A 412 -38.00 27.56 -34.69
C GLU A 412 -37.53 27.91 -33.27
N ILE A 413 -36.29 28.41 -33.16
CA ILE A 413 -35.83 29.13 -31.96
C ILE A 413 -35.65 30.59 -32.38
N GLU A 414 -36.65 31.39 -32.00
CA GLU A 414 -36.65 32.86 -32.04
C GLU A 414 -35.60 33.38 -31.05
N MET A 415 -34.66 34.21 -31.53
CA MET A 415 -33.59 34.79 -30.72
C MET A 415 -34.19 35.78 -29.71
N VAL A 416 -34.25 35.37 -28.43
CA VAL A 416 -34.61 36.24 -27.31
C VAL A 416 -33.37 37.03 -26.87
N GLU A 417 -33.47 38.35 -26.93
CA GLU A 417 -32.47 39.31 -26.43
C GLU A 417 -32.12 39.03 -24.95
N GLU A 418 -30.82 38.93 -24.68
CA GLU A 418 -30.27 38.84 -23.33
C GLU A 418 -30.59 40.11 -22.53
N THR A 419 -31.39 39.97 -21.49
CA THR A 419 -31.62 41.03 -20.49
C THR A 419 -30.60 40.89 -19.37
N VAL A 420 -29.77 41.92 -19.19
CA VAL A 420 -28.78 42.06 -18.11
C VAL A 420 -29.50 42.10 -16.76
N ILE A 421 -29.37 41.04 -15.96
CA ILE A 421 -29.80 41.03 -14.56
C ILE A 421 -28.70 41.65 -13.71
N THR A 422 -28.89 42.93 -13.39
CA THR A 422 -28.14 43.62 -12.34
C THR A 422 -28.64 43.11 -10.98
N SER A 423 -27.93 42.17 -10.35
CA SER A 423 -28.23 41.76 -8.97
C SER A 423 -27.74 42.84 -8.00
N LYS A 424 -28.69 43.67 -7.56
CA LYS A 424 -28.53 44.64 -6.48
C LYS A 424 -28.93 43.97 -5.17
N GLU A 425 -28.05 43.18 -4.57
CA GLU A 425 -28.18 42.77 -3.16
C GLU A 425 -26.86 42.98 -2.43
N ASN A 426 -26.85 44.04 -1.63
CA ASN A 426 -25.87 44.27 -0.57
C ASN A 426 -26.08 43.22 0.52
N ILE A 427 -25.35 42.11 0.45
CA ILE A 427 -25.16 41.22 1.61
C ILE A 427 -23.73 41.43 2.09
N SER A 428 -23.55 42.30 3.09
CA SER A 428 -22.29 42.43 3.81
C SER A 428 -22.12 41.23 4.74
N LEU A 429 -21.52 40.16 4.23
CA LEU A 429 -20.97 39.09 5.05
C LEU A 429 -19.60 39.54 5.57
N THR A 430 -19.58 40.14 6.76
CA THR A 430 -18.37 40.33 7.55
C THR A 430 -17.95 38.96 8.11
N ILE A 431 -17.07 38.27 7.40
CA ILE A 431 -16.26 37.20 7.97
C ILE A 431 -15.13 37.90 8.75
N GLU A 432 -15.37 38.20 10.02
CA GLU A 432 -14.33 38.62 10.94
C GLU A 432 -13.42 37.41 11.22
N ASN A 433 -12.31 37.35 10.50
CA ASN A 433 -11.20 36.46 10.83
C ASN A 433 -10.35 37.16 11.92
N PRO A 434 -10.29 36.65 13.16
CA PRO A 434 -9.60 37.33 14.27
C PRO A 434 -8.06 37.35 14.15
N LEU A 435 -7.50 36.88 13.02
CA LEU A 435 -6.08 36.93 12.71
C LEU A 435 -5.62 38.18 11.96
N PHE A 436 -6.54 39.08 11.59
CA PHE A 436 -6.22 40.34 10.91
C PHE A 436 -6.88 41.55 11.60
N THR A 437 -6.56 41.78 12.87
CA THR A 437 -6.82 43.09 13.50
C THR A 437 -5.81 44.11 12.99
N THR A 438 -6.20 44.90 11.98
CA THR A 438 -5.39 45.97 11.38
C THR A 438 -5.41 47.29 12.18
N THR A 439 -5.49 47.23 13.50
CA THR A 439 -5.32 48.42 14.37
C THR A 439 -3.95 48.42 15.05
N ILE A 440 -2.88 48.33 14.26
CA ILE A 440 -1.57 48.82 14.71
C ILE A 440 -1.53 50.30 14.35
N ASN A 441 -1.95 51.12 15.33
CA ASN A 441 -1.76 52.56 15.29
C ASN A 441 -0.31 52.84 15.73
N GLY A 442 0.64 52.60 14.82
CA GLY A 442 2.06 52.85 15.01
C GLY A 442 2.72 52.89 13.64
N SER A 443 3.37 53.99 13.30
CA SER A 443 3.90 54.32 11.96
C SER A 443 5.09 53.48 11.50
N ASP A 444 5.48 52.46 12.25
CA ASP A 444 6.76 51.78 12.08
C ASP A 444 6.50 50.34 11.66
N ASP A 445 6.37 50.13 10.35
CA ASP A 445 6.42 48.80 9.75
C ASP A 445 7.83 48.21 10.00
N PRO A 446 7.97 47.19 10.87
CA PRO A 446 9.27 46.64 11.24
C PRO A 446 9.94 45.89 10.08
N PHE A 447 9.24 45.69 8.96
CA PHE A 447 9.78 45.04 7.76
C PHE A 447 10.19 46.03 6.67
N LYS A 448 9.93 47.33 6.84
CA LYS A 448 10.22 48.34 5.80
C LYS A 448 11.70 48.37 5.40
N SER A 449 12.61 48.21 6.36
CA SER A 449 14.05 48.18 6.10
C SER A 449 14.56 46.86 5.48
N ALA A 450 13.73 45.82 5.41
CA ALA A 450 14.09 44.54 4.79
C ALA A 450 13.70 44.45 3.31
N PHE A 451 12.93 45.42 2.80
CA PHE A 451 12.46 45.46 1.41
C PHE A 451 12.89 46.72 0.65
N GLU A 452 13.48 47.70 1.32
CA GLU A 452 14.20 48.80 0.66
C GLU A 452 15.64 48.34 0.35
N ASP A 453 15.77 47.41 -0.59
CA ASP A 453 17.06 47.07 -1.18
C ASP A 453 17.55 48.27 -1.99
N SER A 454 18.73 48.76 -1.62
CA SER A 454 19.50 49.77 -2.35
C SER A 454 19.63 49.41 -3.82
N GLU A 455 19.44 50.39 -4.72
CA GLU A 455 19.72 50.30 -6.15
C GLU A 455 21.09 49.66 -6.42
N ILE A 456 21.11 48.34 -6.65
CA ILE A 456 22.29 47.62 -7.15
C ILE A 456 22.08 47.47 -8.65
N ASP A 457 22.70 48.38 -9.40
CA ASP A 457 22.95 48.26 -10.84
C ASP A 457 23.89 47.06 -11.08
N GLY A 458 23.29 45.87 -11.20
CA GLY A 458 23.99 44.61 -11.43
C GLY A 458 23.39 43.85 -12.60
N VAL A 459 23.75 44.24 -13.83
CA VAL A 459 23.40 43.51 -15.05
C VAL A 459 24.15 42.17 -15.07
N PHE A 460 23.44 41.07 -14.82
CA PHE A 460 23.96 39.72 -15.02
C PHE A 460 23.79 39.30 -16.49
N TYR A 461 24.90 39.08 -17.19
CA TYR A 461 24.91 38.38 -18.48
C TYR A 461 25.08 36.88 -18.23
N ILE A 462 24.13 36.08 -18.71
CA ILE A 462 24.27 34.63 -18.82
C ILE A 462 24.87 34.34 -20.20
N THR A 463 26.11 33.87 -20.24
CA THR A 463 26.71 33.27 -21.44
C THR A 463 26.41 31.77 -21.44
N GLU A 464 25.65 31.33 -22.44
CA GLU A 464 25.47 29.90 -22.76
C GLU A 464 26.80 29.32 -23.28
N ASN A 465 27.15 28.13 -22.79
CA ASN A 465 28.18 27.25 -23.35
C ASN A 465 27.56 25.89 -23.67
#